data_AF-A0A3A0CU22-F1
#
_entry.id   AF-A0A3A0CU22-F1
#
_cell.length_a   1.000
_cell.length_b   1.000
_cell.length_c   1.000
_cell.angle_alpha   90.00
_cell.angle_beta   90.00
_cell.angle_gamma   90.00
#
_symmetry.space_group_name_H-M   'P 1'
#
loop_
_entity.id
_entity.type
_entity.pdbx_description
1 polymer ?
#
loop_
_entity_poly.entity_id
_entity_poly.type
_entity_poly.pdbx_seq_one_letter_code
_entity_poly.pdbx_strand_id
1 'polypeptide(L)'
;MKIRPWTRMVAFAAAATLTIAIAAFCLVDASPGAAGSKPAQVLCPLDSVEWFNTERPVSWQTLRGRPVLLEVWATWCFVCLKQVPKLNALQRKYADRGLVVIGVTDESAERAYAYIKRYQMEYVVCTNQKHVGVRALPTTILIDGNGTEVLREVGEISTRRLESALSKMPKLGEKSLIQLGAMVGFVPNRPASAKGFDEAALNIEIDHFIEQIEAGKVDEVERGIKHIMSFYQANLPAGGWPGDSQCRLFLMGALFDLLTPMKARNLNAGISLLGDELLDTFDLTEPDWEVRAEKARKVGKVLRPGNSRAINVLSQAERTETHPLVRYALMESLSRLDKTRPPVIRPPSKWEIASKKHAVASRKWTTRWFGASGEYKAFDDYVRDMEARMTTADMEVLLSKLMSDYAVHSGMSELDLLVRYFILDQLSAIPYSRTVTESDRCRIQKWLLSLLRHHEPDWRIRLHLLLTLDYWKFDCLAMPELIYVLDERMRSEDVRYVRAYFETFRMELSSK
;
A
#
# COMPACT_ATOMS: atom_id res chain seq x y z
N MET A 1 69.91 20.47 -59.74
CA MET A 1 69.94 20.65 -58.27
C MET A 1 70.06 19.28 -57.62
N LYS A 2 71.29 18.84 -57.28
CA LYS A 2 71.55 17.52 -56.68
C LYS A 2 71.29 17.62 -55.17
N ILE A 3 70.20 17.01 -54.71
CA ILE A 3 69.86 16.95 -53.27
C ILE A 3 70.90 16.03 -52.60
N ARG A 4 71.63 16.58 -51.62
CA ARG A 4 72.72 15.92 -50.90
C ARG A 4 72.20 14.73 -50.07
N PRO A 5 72.94 13.61 -49.98
CA PRO A 5 72.48 12.37 -49.32
C PRO A 5 72.23 12.47 -47.80
N TRP A 6 72.55 13.60 -47.18
CA TRP A 6 72.36 13.83 -45.74
C TRP A 6 70.91 14.15 -45.34
N THR A 7 70.06 14.63 -46.25
CA THR A 7 68.65 14.95 -45.93
C THR A 7 67.78 13.71 -45.71
N ARG A 8 68.18 12.54 -46.24
CA ARG A 8 67.50 11.26 -45.97
C ARG A 8 67.86 10.65 -44.61
N MET A 9 69.04 10.95 -44.06
CA MET A 9 69.44 10.45 -42.74
C MET A 9 68.75 11.21 -41.59
N VAL A 10 68.49 12.51 -41.75
CA VAL A 10 67.79 13.31 -40.73
C VAL A 10 66.31 12.94 -40.62
N ALA A 11 65.68 12.55 -41.73
CA ALA A 11 64.28 12.11 -41.74
C ALA A 11 64.07 10.73 -41.05
N PHE A 12 65.03 9.81 -41.17
CA PHE A 12 64.98 8.50 -40.49
C PHE A 12 65.30 8.59 -38.99
N ALA A 13 66.21 9.50 -38.59
CA ALA A 13 66.50 9.74 -37.18
C ALA A 13 65.31 10.35 -36.42
N ALA A 14 64.59 11.29 -37.03
CA ALA A 14 63.40 11.92 -36.43
C ALA A 14 62.21 10.94 -36.29
N ALA A 15 62.02 10.01 -37.23
CA ALA A 15 60.97 9.01 -37.18
C ALA A 15 61.24 7.94 -36.11
N ALA A 16 62.50 7.54 -35.92
CA ALA A 16 62.91 6.58 -34.89
C ALA A 16 62.84 7.16 -33.47
N THR A 17 63.15 8.44 -33.28
CA THR A 17 62.98 9.12 -31.97
C THR A 17 61.52 9.30 -31.59
N LEU A 18 60.61 9.49 -32.56
CA LEU A 18 59.18 9.61 -32.30
C LEU A 18 58.53 8.27 -31.94
N THR A 19 58.99 7.15 -32.51
CA THR A 19 58.49 5.81 -32.16
C THR A 19 59.00 5.33 -30.80
N ILE A 20 60.24 5.67 -30.43
CA ILE A 20 60.79 5.34 -29.10
C ILE A 20 60.16 6.20 -28.00
N ALA A 21 59.82 7.47 -28.28
CA ALA A 21 59.09 8.33 -27.33
C ALA A 21 57.64 7.87 -27.09
N ILE A 22 56.95 7.35 -28.11
CA ILE A 22 55.59 6.79 -27.97
C ILE A 22 55.64 5.43 -27.24
N ALA A 23 56.66 4.59 -27.48
CA ALA A 23 56.84 3.33 -26.76
C ALA A 23 57.25 3.54 -25.28
N ALA A 24 58.04 4.57 -24.98
CA ALA A 24 58.40 4.93 -23.61
C ALA A 24 57.25 5.59 -22.83
N PHE A 25 56.36 6.34 -23.51
CA PHE A 25 55.14 6.86 -22.89
C PHE A 25 54.10 5.75 -22.58
N CYS A 26 54.15 4.63 -23.30
CA CYS A 26 53.27 3.48 -23.08
C CYS A 26 53.78 2.47 -22.03
N LEU A 27 54.98 2.65 -21.46
CA LEU A 27 55.62 1.65 -20.57
C LEU A 27 55.98 2.16 -19.17
N VAL A 28 55.56 3.37 -18.77
CA VAL A 28 55.90 3.95 -17.45
C VAL A 28 54.78 3.89 -16.40
N ASP A 29 53.59 3.32 -16.69
CA ASP A 29 52.56 3.12 -15.65
C ASP A 29 51.99 1.69 -15.62
N ALA A 30 52.87 0.71 -15.39
CA ALA A 30 52.45 -0.64 -15.02
C ALA A 30 53.33 -1.20 -13.88
N SER A 31 53.39 -0.48 -12.75
CA SER A 31 53.66 -1.12 -11.45
C SER A 31 52.32 -1.44 -10.76
N PRO A 32 52.12 -2.68 -10.28
CA PRO A 32 50.91 -3.07 -9.55
C PRO A 32 51.01 -2.54 -8.12
N GLY A 33 50.71 -1.26 -7.93
CA GLY A 33 50.80 -0.58 -6.66
C GLY A 33 49.63 0.37 -6.47
N ALA A 34 48.77 0.03 -5.51
CA ALA A 34 47.66 0.84 -5.03
C ALA A 34 46.73 1.38 -6.13
N ALA A 35 45.74 0.57 -6.50
CA ALA A 35 44.46 1.12 -6.94
C ALA A 35 43.93 2.01 -5.80
N GLY A 36 44.31 3.28 -5.84
CA GLY A 36 43.65 4.33 -5.09
C GLY A 36 42.19 4.30 -5.54
N SER A 37 41.33 3.77 -4.68
CA SER A 37 39.89 3.90 -4.81
C SER A 37 39.60 5.37 -5.09
N LYS A 38 39.09 5.69 -6.28
CA LYS A 38 38.41 6.96 -6.50
C LYS A 38 37.42 7.10 -5.33
N PRO A 39 37.47 8.17 -4.52
CA PRO A 39 36.47 8.35 -3.49
C PRO A 39 35.13 8.39 -4.23
N ALA A 40 34.25 7.46 -3.92
CA ALA A 40 32.91 7.44 -4.45
C ALA A 40 32.19 8.69 -3.90
N GLN A 41 32.39 9.84 -4.55
CA GLN A 41 31.57 11.03 -4.36
C GLN A 41 30.20 10.73 -4.97
N VAL A 42 29.37 10.02 -4.22
CA VAL A 42 28.18 10.56 -3.57
C VAL A 42 27.76 9.45 -2.59
N LEU A 43 28.14 9.61 -1.31
CA LEU A 43 27.50 8.85 -0.25
C LEU A 43 25.99 9.12 -0.34
N CYS A 44 25.15 8.11 -0.13
CA CYS A 44 23.72 8.36 0.07
C CYS A 44 23.61 9.44 1.17
N PRO A 45 23.03 10.61 0.90
CA PRO A 45 22.87 11.63 1.93
C PRO A 45 22.10 10.99 3.08
N LEU A 46 22.59 11.13 4.31
CA LEU A 46 21.85 10.70 5.51
C LEU A 46 21.16 11.92 6.10
N ASP A 47 20.56 12.73 5.22
CA ASP A 47 19.95 14.01 5.54
C ASP A 47 18.43 13.87 5.68
N SER A 48 17.98 12.64 5.91
CA SER A 48 16.56 12.35 6.07
C SER A 48 15.97 13.12 7.23
N VAL A 49 14.76 13.59 6.98
CA VAL A 49 13.91 14.28 7.94
C VAL A 49 13.34 13.33 9.01
N GLU A 50 13.35 12.00 8.79
CA GLU A 50 12.65 11.04 9.66
C GLU A 50 13.39 9.70 9.79
N TRP A 51 13.51 9.23 11.03
CA TRP A 51 14.29 8.05 11.38
C TRP A 51 13.50 7.09 12.27
N PHE A 52 13.70 5.80 12.06
CA PHE A 52 13.15 4.72 12.88
C PHE A 52 14.26 3.86 13.48
N ASN A 53 13.96 3.25 14.63
CA ASN A 53 14.85 2.33 15.37
C ASN A 53 16.17 2.98 15.82
N THR A 54 16.15 4.30 16.07
CA THR A 54 17.27 5.06 16.66
C THR A 54 16.72 6.19 17.52
N GLU A 55 17.40 6.51 18.61
CA GLU A 55 17.01 7.63 19.50
C GLU A 55 17.37 9.00 18.91
N ARG A 56 18.28 9.04 17.92
CA ARG A 56 18.75 10.28 17.29
C ARG A 56 19.00 10.06 15.79
N PRO A 57 18.85 11.10 14.95
CA PRO A 57 19.26 11.04 13.55
C PRO A 57 20.72 10.58 13.41
N VAL A 58 20.99 9.72 12.43
CA VAL A 58 22.33 9.19 12.17
C VAL A 58 22.98 10.01 11.06
N SER A 59 24.24 10.38 11.24
CA SER A 59 25.01 11.08 10.22
C SER A 59 26.33 10.36 9.91
N TRP A 60 26.90 10.63 8.73
CA TRP A 60 28.22 10.10 8.37
C TRP A 60 29.32 10.47 9.37
N GLN A 61 29.18 11.59 10.08
CA GLN A 61 30.11 11.99 11.14
C GLN A 61 30.01 11.03 12.34
N THR A 62 28.79 10.65 12.74
CA THR A 62 28.55 9.68 13.83
C THR A 62 28.93 8.25 13.46
N LEU A 63 28.96 7.93 12.17
CA LEU A 63 29.32 6.61 11.65
C LEU A 63 30.82 6.46 11.32
N ARG A 64 31.64 7.49 11.53
CA ARG A 64 33.07 7.43 11.24
C ARG A 64 33.74 6.26 11.94
N GLY A 65 34.64 5.62 11.22
CA GLY A 65 35.33 4.42 11.66
C GLY A 65 34.51 3.15 11.48
N ARG A 66 33.18 3.19 11.35
CA ARG A 66 32.32 1.99 11.37
C ARG A 66 32.02 1.46 9.97
N PRO A 67 31.96 0.13 9.78
CA PRO A 67 31.40 -0.44 8.57
C PRO A 67 29.88 -0.23 8.54
N VAL A 68 29.37 0.29 7.42
CA VAL A 68 27.94 0.62 7.23
C VAL A 68 27.39 -0.16 6.05
N LEU A 69 26.32 -0.92 6.28
CA LEU A 69 25.57 -1.62 5.25
C LEU A 69 24.28 -0.85 4.95
N LEU A 70 24.25 -0.13 3.83
CA LEU A 70 23.04 0.52 3.34
C LEU A 70 22.21 -0.49 2.56
N GLU A 71 20.96 -0.67 2.96
CA GLU A 71 19.97 -1.45 2.22
C GLU A 71 18.93 -0.50 1.65
N VAL A 72 18.95 -0.32 0.33
CA VAL A 72 17.96 0.50 -0.35
C VAL A 72 16.74 -0.35 -0.67
N TRP A 73 15.58 0.03 -0.15
CA TRP A 73 14.38 -0.79 -0.14
C TRP A 73 13.09 0.02 -0.37
N ALA A 74 11.99 -0.69 -0.60
CA ALA A 74 10.66 -0.10 -0.66
C ALA A 74 9.58 -1.11 -0.23
N THR A 75 8.43 -0.63 0.21
CA THR A 75 7.29 -1.44 0.69
C THR A 75 6.69 -2.36 -0.37
N TRP A 76 6.86 -2.03 -1.64
CA TRP A 76 6.42 -2.83 -2.78
C TRP A 76 7.51 -3.83 -3.24
N CYS A 77 8.73 -3.73 -2.74
CA CYS A 77 9.83 -4.61 -3.13
C CYS A 77 9.82 -5.90 -2.31
N PHE A 78 9.16 -6.94 -2.82
CA PHE A 78 9.07 -8.24 -2.14
C PHE A 78 10.44 -8.85 -1.81
N VAL A 79 11.41 -8.75 -2.72
CA VAL A 79 12.78 -9.27 -2.49
C VAL A 79 13.48 -8.49 -1.38
N CYS A 80 13.21 -7.19 -1.22
CA CYS A 80 13.73 -6.40 -0.11
C CYS A 80 13.14 -6.89 1.23
N LEU A 81 11.83 -7.07 1.28
CA LEU A 81 11.12 -7.50 2.48
C LEU A 81 11.49 -8.94 2.90
N LYS A 82 11.70 -9.84 1.93
CA LYS A 82 12.16 -11.23 2.17
C LYS A 82 13.56 -11.28 2.79
N GLN A 83 14.38 -10.25 2.60
CA GLN A 83 15.74 -10.19 3.14
C GLN A 83 15.84 -9.65 4.56
N VAL A 84 14.76 -9.08 5.11
CA VAL A 84 14.75 -8.52 6.47
C VAL A 84 15.30 -9.48 7.53
N PRO A 85 14.88 -10.76 7.61
CA PRO A 85 15.44 -11.68 8.60
C PRO A 85 16.95 -11.88 8.47
N LYS A 86 17.47 -11.86 7.24
CA LYS A 86 18.89 -12.01 6.92
C LYS A 86 19.68 -10.77 7.32
N LEU A 87 19.15 -9.57 7.08
CA LEU A 87 19.74 -8.31 7.52
C LEU A 87 19.77 -8.17 9.04
N ASN A 88 18.68 -8.55 9.73
CA ASN A 88 18.65 -8.63 11.20
C ASN A 88 19.75 -9.57 11.72
N ALA A 89 19.88 -10.76 11.12
CA ALA A 89 20.92 -11.73 11.49
C ALA A 89 22.34 -11.20 11.26
N LEU A 90 22.58 -10.49 10.15
CA LEU A 90 23.88 -9.88 9.85
C LEU A 90 24.24 -8.78 10.86
N GLN A 91 23.30 -7.90 11.20
CA GLN A 91 23.52 -6.88 12.22
C GLN A 91 23.89 -7.50 13.56
N ARG A 92 23.15 -8.53 14.01
CA ARG A 92 23.45 -9.25 15.25
C ARG A 92 24.81 -9.94 15.22
N LYS A 93 25.12 -10.66 14.13
CA LYS A 93 26.35 -11.44 13.97
C LYS A 93 27.61 -10.57 14.00
N TYR A 94 27.54 -9.35 13.48
CA TYR A 94 28.70 -8.45 13.35
C TYR A 94 28.63 -7.22 14.26
N ALA A 95 27.75 -7.23 15.27
CA ALA A 95 27.61 -6.15 16.23
C ALA A 95 28.90 -5.89 17.04
N ASP A 96 29.67 -6.94 17.33
CA ASP A 96 30.98 -6.91 18.01
C ASP A 96 32.09 -6.29 17.15
N ARG A 97 31.90 -6.26 15.82
CA ARG A 97 32.78 -5.60 14.86
C ARG A 97 32.35 -4.18 14.52
N GLY A 98 31.26 -3.70 15.15
CA GLY A 98 30.73 -2.36 14.94
C GLY A 98 29.93 -2.18 13.66
N LEU A 99 29.42 -3.26 13.03
CA LEU A 99 28.58 -3.16 11.84
C LEU A 99 27.28 -2.41 12.14
N VAL A 100 26.93 -1.48 11.26
CA VAL A 100 25.69 -0.71 11.27
C VAL A 100 24.90 -1.00 10.00
N VAL A 101 23.69 -1.54 10.12
CA VAL A 101 22.76 -1.69 8.99
C VAL A 101 21.79 -0.51 8.97
N ILE A 102 21.60 0.11 7.80
CA ILE A 102 20.66 1.22 7.60
C ILE A 102 19.78 0.91 6.40
N GLY A 103 18.47 0.78 6.63
CA GLY A 103 17.47 0.73 5.59
C GLY A 103 17.18 2.13 5.06
N VAL A 104 17.25 2.33 3.75
CA VAL A 104 16.97 3.60 3.09
C VAL A 104 15.77 3.44 2.16
N THR A 105 14.73 4.26 2.36
CA THR A 105 13.57 4.32 1.47
C THR A 105 13.26 5.78 1.11
N ASP A 106 12.78 5.99 -0.11
CA ASP A 106 12.25 7.27 -0.61
C ASP A 106 10.77 7.45 -0.27
N GLU A 107 10.15 6.44 0.32
CA GLU A 107 8.76 6.47 0.77
C GLU A 107 8.62 7.25 2.08
N SER A 108 7.40 7.74 2.36
CA SER A 108 7.11 8.49 3.56
C SER A 108 7.21 7.63 4.83
N ALA A 109 7.46 8.27 5.98
CA ALA A 109 7.52 7.60 7.27
C ALA A 109 6.28 6.75 7.56
N GLU A 110 5.09 7.28 7.27
CA GLU A 110 3.82 6.58 7.51
C GLU A 110 3.75 5.27 6.72
N ARG A 111 4.19 5.31 5.45
CA ARG A 111 4.18 4.13 4.57
C ARG A 111 5.21 3.10 5.01
N ALA A 112 6.42 3.55 5.36
CA ALA A 112 7.49 2.65 5.78
C ALA A 112 7.18 1.98 7.13
N TYR A 113 6.59 2.71 8.08
CA TYR A 113 6.35 2.24 9.45
C TYR A 113 5.55 0.94 9.53
N ALA A 114 4.46 0.82 8.77
CA ALA A 114 3.64 -0.39 8.74
C ALA A 114 4.45 -1.64 8.35
N TYR A 115 5.44 -1.48 7.46
CA TYR A 115 6.28 -2.57 6.96
C TYR A 115 7.48 -2.83 7.88
N ILE A 116 8.04 -1.78 8.49
CA ILE A 116 9.06 -1.89 9.55
C ILE A 116 8.53 -2.76 10.69
N LYS A 117 7.29 -2.49 11.15
CA LYS A 117 6.59 -3.29 12.16
C LYS A 117 6.28 -4.70 11.66
N ARG A 118 5.60 -4.82 10.51
CA ARG A 118 5.11 -6.12 9.99
C ARG A 118 6.23 -7.11 9.72
N TYR A 119 7.37 -6.65 9.20
CA TYR A 119 8.52 -7.50 8.87
C TYR A 119 9.58 -7.52 9.98
N GLN A 120 9.31 -6.85 11.11
CA GLN A 120 10.19 -6.80 12.27
C GLN A 120 11.61 -6.35 11.91
N MET A 121 11.73 -5.22 11.19
CA MET A 121 13.05 -4.65 10.88
C MET A 121 13.70 -4.15 12.17
N GLU A 122 14.84 -4.74 12.55
CA GLU A 122 15.55 -4.44 13.81
C GLU A 122 16.67 -3.40 13.64
N TYR A 123 16.94 -3.00 12.40
CA TYR A 123 17.97 -2.02 12.04
C TYR A 123 17.38 -0.63 11.81
N VAL A 124 18.25 0.38 11.79
CA VAL A 124 17.85 1.78 11.60
C VAL A 124 17.24 1.96 10.23
N VAL A 125 16.15 2.73 10.14
CA VAL A 125 15.54 3.07 8.86
C VAL A 125 15.42 4.58 8.70
N CYS A 126 15.75 5.05 7.50
CA CYS A 126 15.75 6.43 7.07
C CYS A 126 14.74 6.54 5.90
N THR A 127 13.74 7.43 6.04
CA THR A 127 12.64 7.58 5.06
C THR A 127 12.72 8.91 4.31
N ASN A 128 11.87 9.12 3.30
CA ASN A 128 11.89 10.32 2.45
C ASN A 128 13.28 10.63 1.84
N GLN A 129 14.13 9.61 1.72
CA GLN A 129 15.51 9.76 1.29
C GLN A 129 15.63 9.39 -0.19
N LYS A 130 15.94 10.37 -1.04
CA LYS A 130 16.12 10.12 -2.47
C LYS A 130 17.29 9.17 -2.70
N HIS A 131 17.05 8.16 -3.52
CA HIS A 131 18.05 7.17 -3.93
C HIS A 131 19.00 7.78 -4.95
N VAL A 132 20.22 8.15 -4.54
CA VAL A 132 21.26 8.62 -5.48
C VAL A 132 22.14 7.45 -5.92
N GLY A 133 22.27 7.24 -7.24
CA GLY A 133 23.13 6.21 -7.81
C GLY A 133 22.59 4.77 -7.71
N VAL A 134 21.30 4.60 -7.40
CA VAL A 134 20.61 3.30 -7.34
C VAL A 134 19.74 3.13 -8.58
N ARG A 135 19.81 1.96 -9.24
CA ARG A 135 19.08 1.70 -10.50
C ARG A 135 17.98 0.64 -10.37
N ALA A 136 18.00 -0.16 -9.30
CA ALA A 136 17.03 -1.21 -9.03
C ALA A 136 17.00 -1.52 -7.53
N LEU A 137 15.89 -2.10 -7.06
CA LEU A 137 15.74 -2.56 -5.68
C LEU A 137 15.68 -4.10 -5.63
N PRO A 138 16.18 -4.72 -4.54
CA PRO A 138 17.04 -4.11 -3.53
C PRO A 138 18.41 -3.75 -4.11
N THR A 139 19.05 -2.74 -3.53
CA THR A 139 20.48 -2.50 -3.72
C THR A 139 21.13 -2.40 -2.36
N THR A 140 22.10 -3.27 -2.12
CA THR A 140 22.90 -3.25 -0.90
C THR A 140 24.26 -2.62 -1.19
N ILE A 141 24.70 -1.70 -0.33
CA ILE A 141 25.99 -1.02 -0.44
C ILE A 141 26.73 -1.14 0.89
N LEU A 142 27.92 -1.74 0.87
CA LEU A 142 28.80 -1.78 2.04
C LEU A 142 29.84 -0.66 1.95
N ILE A 143 29.94 0.12 3.01
CA ILE A 143 30.83 1.27 3.16
C ILE A 143 31.76 1.00 4.33
N ASP A 144 33.05 1.29 4.17
CA ASP A 144 34.05 1.14 5.23
C ASP A 144 34.09 2.34 6.19
N GLY A 145 34.91 2.23 7.24
CA GLY A 145 35.04 3.27 8.26
C GLY A 145 35.59 4.62 7.78
N ASN A 146 36.16 4.68 6.57
CA ASN A 146 36.63 5.91 5.94
C ASN A 146 35.55 6.55 5.05
N GLY A 147 34.36 5.93 4.95
CA GLY A 147 33.30 6.36 4.06
C GLY A 147 33.49 5.92 2.60
N THR A 148 34.29 4.88 2.36
CA THR A 148 34.51 4.35 1.00
C THR A 148 33.59 3.17 0.72
N GLU A 149 32.89 3.19 -0.41
CA GLU A 149 32.13 2.03 -0.90
C GLU A 149 33.09 0.89 -1.26
N VAL A 150 32.93 -0.25 -0.62
CA VAL A 150 33.76 -1.45 -0.83
C VAL A 150 33.03 -2.57 -1.58
N LEU A 151 31.70 -2.54 -1.58
CA LEU A 151 30.86 -3.52 -2.25
C LEU A 151 29.51 -2.89 -2.57
N ARG A 152 29.00 -3.19 -3.76
CA ARG A 152 27.61 -2.92 -4.16
C ARG A 152 27.03 -4.14 -4.84
N GLU A 153 25.83 -4.50 -4.43
CA GLU A 153 25.07 -5.61 -4.98
C GLU A 153 23.65 -5.16 -5.31
N VAL A 154 23.16 -5.60 -6.47
CA VAL A 154 21.78 -5.37 -6.91
C VAL A 154 21.08 -6.73 -6.87
N GLY A 155 19.92 -6.80 -6.23
CA GLY A 155 19.22 -8.06 -5.96
C GLY A 155 19.51 -8.64 -4.58
N GLU A 156 19.23 -9.92 -4.38
CA GLU A 156 19.42 -10.56 -3.06
C GLU A 156 20.90 -10.55 -2.64
N ILE A 157 21.17 -10.07 -1.43
CA ILE A 157 22.51 -9.93 -0.86
C ILE A 157 23.22 -11.28 -0.77
N SER A 158 24.48 -11.34 -1.22
CA SER A 158 25.32 -12.51 -1.07
C SER A 158 26.07 -12.46 0.27
N THR A 159 25.67 -13.30 1.23
CA THR A 159 26.37 -13.40 2.53
C THR A 159 27.85 -13.69 2.34
N ARG A 160 28.22 -14.64 1.47
CA ARG A 160 29.62 -14.98 1.21
C ARG A 160 30.46 -13.77 0.79
N ARG A 161 29.94 -12.92 -0.10
CA ARG A 161 30.68 -11.73 -0.58
C ARG A 161 30.76 -10.67 0.50
N LEU A 162 29.67 -10.44 1.23
CA LEU A 162 29.65 -9.55 2.38
C LEU A 162 30.65 -9.97 3.46
N GLU A 163 30.68 -11.25 3.82
CA GLU A 163 31.61 -11.80 4.82
C GLU A 163 33.07 -11.67 4.40
N SER A 164 33.36 -11.90 3.11
CA SER A 164 34.70 -11.70 2.53
C SER A 164 35.13 -10.23 2.53
N ALA A 165 34.20 -9.30 2.30
CA ALA A 165 34.48 -7.88 2.39
C ALA A 165 34.70 -7.43 3.85
N LEU A 166 33.81 -7.85 4.76
CA LEU A 166 33.90 -7.52 6.18
C LEU A 166 35.15 -8.12 6.82
N SER A 167 35.60 -9.32 6.45
CA SER A 167 36.80 -9.95 7.05
C SER A 167 38.09 -9.16 6.79
N LYS A 168 38.14 -8.40 5.70
CA LYS A 168 39.27 -7.54 5.33
C LYS A 168 39.28 -6.19 6.05
N MET A 169 38.20 -5.84 6.75
CA MET A 169 38.08 -4.57 7.47
C MET A 169 38.65 -4.66 8.89
N PRO A 170 39.28 -3.60 9.41
CA PRO A 170 39.74 -3.54 10.80
C PRO A 170 38.55 -3.69 11.76
N LYS A 171 38.75 -4.45 12.85
CA LYS A 171 37.77 -4.55 13.95
C LYS A 171 37.87 -3.29 14.81
N LEU A 172 36.78 -2.54 14.97
CA LEU A 172 36.79 -1.39 15.88
C LEU A 172 36.69 -1.76 17.36
N GLY A 173 36.30 -2.99 17.70
CA GLY A 173 36.15 -3.43 19.10
C GLY A 173 35.02 -2.73 19.87
N GLU A 174 34.41 -1.68 19.31
CA GLU A 174 33.25 -1.00 19.84
C GLU A 174 31.96 -1.68 19.37
N LYS A 175 31.03 -1.91 20.29
CA LYS A 175 29.67 -2.37 19.95
C LYS A 175 28.99 -1.36 19.02
N SER A 176 28.09 -1.84 18.17
CA SER A 176 27.25 -0.97 17.31
C SER A 176 26.57 0.12 18.15
N LEU A 177 26.58 1.36 17.65
CA LEU A 177 25.93 2.53 18.30
C LEU A 177 24.40 2.36 18.40
N ILE A 178 23.84 1.42 17.65
CA ILE A 178 22.41 1.19 17.54
C ILE A 178 22.03 0.07 18.52
N GLN A 179 21.30 0.43 19.57
CA GLN A 179 20.78 -0.55 20.52
C GLN A 179 19.59 -1.31 19.93
N LEU A 180 19.72 -2.63 19.87
CA LEU A 180 18.61 -3.55 19.59
C LEU A 180 17.55 -3.39 20.70
N GLY A 181 16.35 -2.94 20.34
CA GLY A 181 15.21 -2.81 21.25
C GLY A 181 14.67 -1.40 21.47
N ALA A 182 15.31 -0.36 20.93
CA ALA A 182 14.76 1.00 20.97
C ALA A 182 13.67 1.18 19.90
N MET A 183 12.43 0.77 20.20
CA MET A 183 11.26 1.25 19.45
C MET A 183 10.95 2.67 19.90
N VAL A 184 11.52 3.68 19.24
CA VAL A 184 11.04 5.06 19.35
C VAL A 184 10.88 5.60 17.93
N GLY A 185 9.63 5.89 17.56
CA GLY A 185 9.29 6.58 16.33
C GLY A 185 9.52 8.08 16.50
N PHE A 186 10.39 8.65 15.68
CA PHE A 186 10.40 10.08 15.46
C PHE A 186 9.67 10.36 14.14
N VAL A 187 8.41 10.80 14.23
CA VAL A 187 7.61 11.32 13.12
C VAL A 187 7.45 12.84 13.31
N PRO A 188 8.26 13.70 12.68
CA PRO A 188 8.01 15.12 12.54
C PRO A 188 7.14 15.36 11.29
N ASN A 189 5.82 15.51 11.39
CA ASN A 189 5.15 16.66 11.99
C ASN A 189 3.76 16.26 12.50
N ARG A 190 3.71 15.90 13.78
CA ARG A 190 2.47 15.87 14.54
C ARG A 190 2.15 17.30 15.02
N PRO A 191 0.94 17.85 14.79
CA PRO A 191 0.55 19.14 15.36
C PRO A 191 0.83 19.16 16.86
N ALA A 192 1.26 20.30 17.41
CA ALA A 192 1.58 20.41 18.84
C ALA A 192 0.42 19.98 19.77
N SER A 193 -0.82 20.05 19.27
CA SER A 193 -2.06 19.60 19.92
C SER A 193 -2.24 18.08 19.99
N ALA A 194 -1.49 17.30 19.21
CA ALA A 194 -1.68 15.86 19.07
C ALA A 194 -0.64 15.01 19.83
N LYS A 195 0.28 15.63 20.59
CA LYS A 195 1.39 14.94 21.29
C LYS A 195 0.99 13.81 22.26
N GLY A 196 -0.29 13.65 22.61
CA GLY A 196 -0.74 12.71 23.65
C GLY A 196 -1.30 11.36 23.17
N PHE A 197 -1.62 11.15 21.89
CA PHE A 197 -2.27 9.90 21.45
C PHE A 197 -1.23 8.85 21.00
N ASP A 198 -1.01 7.81 21.79
CA ASP A 198 -0.07 6.72 21.51
C ASP A 198 -0.84 5.42 21.25
N GLU A 199 -0.84 4.96 20.00
CA GLU A 199 -1.54 3.72 19.58
C GLU A 199 -0.97 2.47 20.27
N ALA A 200 0.33 2.43 20.55
CA ALA A 200 0.95 1.29 21.20
C ALA A 200 0.59 1.24 22.68
N ALA A 201 0.60 2.40 23.35
CA ALA A 201 0.13 2.51 24.73
C ALA A 201 -1.36 2.14 24.84
N LEU A 202 -2.18 2.61 23.91
CA LEU A 202 -3.61 2.26 23.86
C LEU A 202 -3.83 0.76 23.70
N ASN A 203 -3.08 0.10 22.81
CA ASN A 203 -3.20 -1.35 22.64
C ASN A 203 -2.81 -2.12 23.91
N ILE A 204 -1.68 -1.74 24.54
CA ILE A 204 -1.25 -2.37 25.81
C ILE A 204 -2.33 -2.22 26.89
N GLU A 205 -2.94 -1.05 26.94
CA GLU A 205 -4.00 -0.75 27.89
C GLU A 205 -5.29 -1.53 27.60
N ILE A 206 -5.68 -1.65 26.33
CA ILE A 206 -6.83 -2.46 25.90
C ILE A 206 -6.61 -3.93 26.23
N ASP A 207 -5.43 -4.48 25.91
CA ASP A 207 -5.07 -5.86 26.23
C ASP A 207 -5.16 -6.09 27.76
N HIS A 208 -4.64 -5.16 28.55
CA HIS A 208 -4.77 -5.20 30.00
C HIS A 208 -6.24 -5.21 30.47
N PHE A 209 -7.11 -4.38 29.88
CA PHE A 209 -8.53 -4.38 30.22
C PHE A 209 -9.24 -5.66 29.79
N ILE A 210 -8.88 -6.25 28.64
CA ILE A 210 -9.39 -7.56 28.21
C ILE A 210 -9.05 -8.62 29.26
N GLU A 211 -7.81 -8.68 29.74
CA GLU A 211 -7.41 -9.59 30.83
C GLU A 211 -8.24 -9.37 32.10
N GLN A 212 -8.52 -8.11 32.48
CA GLN A 212 -9.36 -7.82 33.65
C GLN A 212 -10.83 -8.24 33.45
N ILE A 213 -11.38 -8.06 32.24
CA ILE A 213 -12.73 -8.52 31.87
C ILE A 213 -12.79 -10.05 31.97
N GLU A 214 -11.79 -10.75 31.46
CA GLU A 214 -11.69 -12.20 31.53
C GLU A 214 -11.49 -12.70 32.97
N ALA A 215 -10.85 -11.91 33.82
CA ALA A 215 -10.76 -12.18 35.26
C ALA A 215 -12.06 -11.88 36.04
N GLY A 216 -13.09 -11.31 35.39
CA GLY A 216 -14.40 -11.04 35.99
C GLY A 216 -14.48 -9.78 36.86
N LYS A 217 -13.56 -8.82 36.69
CA LYS A 217 -13.52 -7.58 37.49
C LYS A 217 -14.37 -6.47 36.87
N VAL A 218 -15.67 -6.44 37.18
CA VAL A 218 -16.66 -5.53 36.55
C VAL A 218 -16.33 -4.04 36.76
N ASP A 219 -15.87 -3.64 37.96
CA ASP A 219 -15.58 -2.23 38.30
C ASP A 219 -14.34 -1.66 37.56
N GLU A 220 -13.45 -2.52 37.07
CA GLU A 220 -12.30 -2.11 36.25
C GLU A 220 -12.75 -1.80 34.80
N VAL A 221 -13.83 -2.43 34.32
CA VAL A 221 -14.35 -2.23 32.96
C VAL A 221 -14.96 -0.84 32.80
N GLU A 222 -15.76 -0.41 33.78
CA GLU A 222 -16.37 0.92 33.75
C GLU A 222 -15.34 2.04 33.89
N ARG A 223 -14.33 1.82 34.74
CA ARG A 223 -13.18 2.73 34.87
C ARG A 223 -12.35 2.77 33.60
N GLY A 224 -12.11 1.63 32.96
CA GLY A 224 -11.33 1.54 31.74
C GLY A 224 -11.98 2.22 30.55
N ILE A 225 -13.28 1.99 30.32
CA ILE A 225 -14.02 2.68 29.25
C ILE A 225 -13.95 4.19 29.43
N LYS A 226 -14.25 4.70 30.64
CA LYS A 226 -14.20 6.14 30.92
C LYS A 226 -12.79 6.71 30.82
N HIS A 227 -11.78 5.98 31.27
CA HIS A 227 -10.39 6.39 31.16
C HIS A 227 -9.98 6.50 29.69
N ILE A 228 -10.20 5.46 28.90
CA ILE A 228 -9.83 5.44 27.48
C ILE A 228 -10.57 6.56 26.72
N MET A 229 -11.89 6.68 26.95
CA MET A 229 -12.69 7.73 26.32
C MET A 229 -12.19 9.11 26.72
N SER A 230 -12.03 9.41 28.01
CA SER A 230 -11.60 10.75 28.46
C SER A 230 -10.17 11.10 28.05
N PHE A 231 -9.22 10.19 28.26
CA PHE A 231 -7.81 10.44 27.99
C PHE A 231 -7.55 10.52 26.49
N TYR A 232 -7.92 9.51 25.72
CA TYR A 232 -7.58 9.49 24.29
C TYR A 232 -8.40 10.50 23.52
N GLN A 233 -9.67 10.74 23.87
CA GLN A 233 -10.47 11.76 23.19
C GLN A 233 -10.03 13.19 23.47
N ALA A 234 -9.59 13.50 24.70
CA ALA A 234 -9.00 14.82 25.00
C ALA A 234 -7.67 15.05 24.25
N ASN A 235 -7.00 13.96 23.87
CA ASN A 235 -5.75 13.98 23.11
C ASN A 235 -5.93 13.64 21.63
N LEU A 236 -7.18 13.46 21.17
CA LEU A 236 -7.48 13.28 19.76
C LEU A 236 -7.22 14.60 19.04
N PRO A 237 -6.51 14.60 17.91
CA PRO A 237 -6.29 15.84 17.18
C PRO A 237 -7.64 16.38 16.68
N ALA A 238 -7.91 17.66 16.92
CA ALA A 238 -9.14 18.33 16.50
C ALA A 238 -9.17 18.69 14.99
N GLY A 239 -8.24 18.16 14.19
CA GLY A 239 -8.03 18.56 12.79
C GLY A 239 -8.76 17.69 11.77
N GLY A 240 -8.89 18.25 10.56
CA GLY A 240 -9.32 17.54 9.35
C GLY A 240 -8.17 16.86 8.59
N TRP A 241 -7.05 16.58 9.26
CA TRP A 241 -5.90 15.91 8.65
C TRP A 241 -6.15 14.39 8.59
N PRO A 242 -5.81 13.70 7.48
CA PRO A 242 -6.13 12.27 7.31
C PRO A 242 -5.59 11.33 8.41
N GLY A 243 -4.43 11.62 9.02
CA GLY A 243 -3.93 10.80 10.13
C GLY A 243 -4.63 11.09 11.47
N ASP A 244 -5.31 12.23 11.60
CA ASP A 244 -6.17 12.51 12.76
C ASP A 244 -7.40 11.60 12.70
N SER A 245 -7.98 11.43 11.50
CA SER A 245 -9.07 10.48 11.24
C SER A 245 -8.67 9.04 11.52
N GLN A 246 -7.44 8.64 11.15
CA GLN A 246 -6.93 7.30 11.44
C GLN A 246 -6.81 7.06 12.94
N CYS A 247 -6.33 8.03 13.73
CA CYS A 247 -6.31 7.94 15.20
C CYS A 247 -7.73 7.76 15.77
N ARG A 248 -8.71 8.50 15.24
CA ARG A 248 -10.13 8.37 15.65
C ARG A 248 -10.70 7.00 15.31
N LEU A 249 -10.45 6.49 14.10
CA LEU A 249 -10.86 5.15 13.69
C LEU A 249 -10.17 4.06 14.52
N PHE A 250 -8.89 4.25 14.83
CA PHE A 250 -8.11 3.32 15.64
C PHE A 250 -8.68 3.22 17.07
N LEU A 251 -8.92 4.36 17.72
CA LEU A 251 -9.56 4.41 19.05
C LEU A 251 -10.91 3.66 19.06
N MET A 252 -11.73 3.89 18.04
CA MET A 252 -13.03 3.21 17.92
C MET A 252 -12.91 1.72 17.63
N GLY A 253 -11.85 1.30 16.92
CA GLY A 253 -11.50 -0.10 16.71
C GLY A 253 -11.16 -0.76 18.04
N ALA A 254 -10.18 -0.19 18.74
CA ALA A 254 -9.67 -0.63 20.03
C ALA A 254 -10.77 -0.78 21.09
N LEU A 255 -11.64 0.23 21.25
CA LEU A 255 -12.79 0.15 22.15
C LEU A 255 -13.77 -0.97 21.79
N PHE A 256 -13.88 -1.29 20.49
CA PHE A 256 -14.77 -2.34 20.02
C PHE A 256 -14.21 -3.74 20.28
N ASP A 257 -12.90 -3.88 20.46
CA ASP A 257 -12.28 -5.15 20.82
C ASP A 257 -12.68 -5.60 22.23
N LEU A 258 -13.06 -4.66 23.11
CA LEU A 258 -13.64 -4.94 24.42
C LEU A 258 -15.04 -5.60 24.35
N LEU A 259 -15.79 -5.47 23.24
CA LEU A 259 -17.17 -5.98 23.16
C LEU A 259 -17.27 -7.49 23.23
N THR A 260 -16.37 -8.19 22.55
CA THR A 260 -16.38 -9.66 22.50
C THR A 260 -16.20 -10.27 23.90
N PRO A 261 -15.15 -9.90 24.67
CA PRO A 261 -14.98 -10.42 26.03
C PRO A 261 -16.10 -9.95 26.98
N MET A 262 -16.58 -8.71 26.87
CA MET A 262 -17.72 -8.23 27.67
C MET A 262 -19.00 -9.06 27.42
N LYS A 263 -19.29 -9.38 26.15
CA LYS A 263 -20.44 -10.24 25.79
C LYS A 263 -20.28 -11.65 26.32
N ALA A 264 -19.09 -12.25 26.19
CA ALA A 264 -18.81 -13.59 26.70
C ALA A 264 -19.05 -13.70 28.22
N ARG A 265 -18.86 -12.60 28.95
CA ARG A 265 -19.05 -12.50 30.40
C ARG A 265 -20.40 -11.88 30.82
N ASN A 266 -21.31 -11.63 29.89
CA ASN A 266 -22.62 -11.00 30.15
C ASN A 266 -22.55 -9.64 30.86
N LEU A 267 -21.50 -8.84 30.60
CA LEU A 267 -21.27 -7.53 31.23
C LEU A 267 -22.15 -6.43 30.60
N ASN A 268 -23.45 -6.54 30.80
CA ASN A 268 -24.45 -5.68 30.17
C ASN A 268 -24.33 -4.19 30.56
N ALA A 269 -23.91 -3.91 31.80
CA ALA A 269 -23.68 -2.54 32.26
C ALA A 269 -22.51 -1.87 31.51
N GLY A 270 -21.37 -2.56 31.40
CA GLY A 270 -20.22 -2.08 30.64
C GLY A 270 -20.51 -1.91 29.14
N ILE A 271 -21.27 -2.84 28.54
CA ILE A 271 -21.72 -2.71 27.14
C ILE A 271 -22.61 -1.47 26.96
N SER A 272 -23.53 -1.22 27.90
CA SER A 272 -24.38 -0.02 27.85
C SER A 272 -23.55 1.25 27.99
N LEU A 273 -22.64 1.29 28.96
CA LEU A 273 -21.73 2.42 29.18
C LEU A 273 -20.90 2.73 27.94
N LEU A 274 -20.27 1.72 27.32
CA LEU A 274 -19.53 1.92 26.07
C LEU A 274 -20.42 2.49 24.97
N GLY A 275 -21.66 2.00 24.85
CA GLY A 275 -22.62 2.49 23.88
C GLY A 275 -23.03 3.93 24.12
N ASP A 276 -23.23 4.32 25.38
CA ASP A 276 -23.56 5.69 25.78
C ASP A 276 -22.38 6.65 25.55
N GLU A 277 -21.16 6.25 25.88
CA GLU A 277 -19.94 7.02 25.59
C GLU A 277 -19.71 7.20 24.08
N LEU A 278 -19.93 6.15 23.26
CA LEU A 278 -19.86 6.27 21.80
C LEU A 278 -20.96 7.20 21.25
N LEU A 279 -22.13 7.23 21.88
CA LEU A 279 -23.24 8.09 21.49
C LEU A 279 -22.99 9.55 21.89
N ASP A 280 -22.39 9.79 23.06
CA ASP A 280 -22.10 11.14 23.57
C ASP A 280 -21.00 11.84 22.78
N THR A 281 -20.18 11.04 22.10
CA THR A 281 -19.09 11.48 21.23
C THR A 281 -19.46 11.41 19.76
N PHE A 282 -20.72 11.07 19.48
CA PHE A 282 -21.32 11.13 18.16
C PHE A 282 -21.56 12.60 17.80
N ASP A 283 -20.65 13.14 17.00
CA ASP A 283 -20.70 14.52 16.54
C ASP A 283 -20.80 14.57 15.02
N LEU A 284 -21.77 15.34 14.52
CA LEU A 284 -21.97 15.60 13.11
C LEU A 284 -20.98 16.63 12.55
N THR A 285 -20.29 17.39 13.41
CA THR A 285 -19.25 18.34 12.99
C THR A 285 -17.92 17.67 12.65
N GLU A 286 -17.78 16.37 12.93
CA GLU A 286 -16.65 15.56 12.49
C GLU A 286 -16.46 15.70 10.98
N PRO A 287 -15.33 16.24 10.48
CA PRO A 287 -15.17 16.52 9.05
C PRO A 287 -15.02 15.26 8.20
N ASP A 288 -14.51 14.16 8.77
CA ASP A 288 -14.27 12.91 8.03
C ASP A 288 -15.50 12.01 7.98
N TRP A 289 -16.01 11.77 6.77
CA TRP A 289 -17.20 10.95 6.54
C TRP A 289 -16.97 9.48 6.94
N GLU A 290 -15.74 8.95 6.85
CA GLU A 290 -15.44 7.57 7.24
C GLU A 290 -15.59 7.40 8.75
N VAL A 291 -15.10 8.38 9.51
CA VAL A 291 -15.24 8.45 10.97
C VAL A 291 -16.72 8.57 11.35
N ARG A 292 -17.48 9.49 10.74
CA ARG A 292 -18.93 9.63 10.99
C ARG A 292 -19.70 8.34 10.71
N ALA A 293 -19.42 7.70 9.58
CA ALA A 293 -20.07 6.45 9.20
C ALA A 293 -19.74 5.32 10.18
N GLU A 294 -18.48 5.20 10.59
CA GLU A 294 -18.09 4.16 11.53
C GLU A 294 -18.68 4.39 12.92
N LYS A 295 -18.78 5.65 13.39
CA LYS A 295 -19.39 5.98 14.68
C LYS A 295 -20.84 5.53 14.70
N ALA A 296 -21.60 5.84 13.64
CA ALA A 296 -22.98 5.42 13.50
C ALA A 296 -23.12 3.89 13.60
N ARG A 297 -22.31 3.14 12.84
CA ARG A 297 -22.34 1.66 12.85
C ARG A 297 -22.02 1.07 14.21
N LYS A 298 -21.03 1.63 14.90
CA LYS A 298 -20.58 1.14 16.20
C LYS A 298 -21.68 1.37 17.23
N VAL A 299 -22.24 2.57 17.32
CA VAL A 299 -23.40 2.88 18.19
C VAL A 299 -24.55 1.88 17.95
N GLY A 300 -24.95 1.66 16.70
CA GLY A 300 -26.03 0.73 16.34
C GLY A 300 -25.73 -0.75 16.61
N LYS A 301 -24.46 -1.14 16.78
CA LYS A 301 -24.05 -2.51 17.13
C LYS A 301 -23.90 -2.74 18.64
N VAL A 302 -23.55 -1.70 19.39
CA VAL A 302 -23.33 -1.79 20.85
C VAL A 302 -24.66 -1.69 21.59
N LEU A 303 -25.47 -0.69 21.26
CA LEU A 303 -26.71 -0.40 21.99
C LEU A 303 -27.83 -1.39 21.67
N ARG A 304 -28.68 -1.63 22.66
CA ARG A 304 -29.81 -2.56 22.56
C ARG A 304 -30.94 -1.98 21.70
N PRO A 305 -31.70 -2.83 20.99
CA PRO A 305 -32.95 -2.42 20.35
C PRO A 305 -33.91 -1.75 21.35
N GLY A 306 -34.58 -0.69 20.92
CA GLY A 306 -35.48 0.12 21.73
C GLY A 306 -34.83 1.28 22.47
N ASN A 307 -33.51 1.50 22.35
CA ASN A 307 -32.84 2.65 22.99
C ASN A 307 -33.32 3.97 22.38
N SER A 308 -34.25 4.66 23.07
CA SER A 308 -34.90 5.88 22.58
C SER A 308 -33.93 7.04 22.36
N ARG A 309 -32.89 7.15 23.20
CA ARG A 309 -31.86 8.20 23.08
C ARG A 309 -31.08 8.05 21.78
N ALA A 310 -30.57 6.85 21.52
CA ALA A 310 -29.85 6.54 20.29
C ALA A 310 -30.73 6.69 19.05
N ILE A 311 -31.98 6.24 19.11
CA ILE A 311 -32.94 6.40 18.01
C ILE A 311 -33.14 7.88 17.68
N ASN A 312 -33.32 8.75 18.68
CA ASN A 312 -33.52 10.18 18.47
C ASN A 312 -32.28 10.84 17.85
N VAL A 313 -31.10 10.62 18.45
CA VAL A 313 -29.83 11.21 17.97
C VAL A 313 -29.53 10.77 16.54
N LEU A 314 -29.59 9.48 16.24
CA LEU A 314 -29.29 8.96 14.92
C LEU A 314 -30.37 9.35 13.89
N SER A 315 -31.64 9.48 14.29
CA SER A 315 -32.71 9.96 13.39
C SER A 315 -32.54 11.42 13.03
N GLN A 316 -32.07 12.26 13.96
CA GLN A 316 -31.74 13.65 13.67
C GLN A 316 -30.55 13.73 12.71
N ALA A 317 -29.50 12.97 12.98
CA ALA A 317 -28.34 12.82 12.12
C ALA A 317 -28.70 12.37 10.70
N GLU A 318 -29.58 11.37 10.56
CA GLU A 318 -30.04 10.86 9.26
C GLU A 318 -30.72 11.94 8.40
N ARG A 319 -31.44 12.87 9.04
CA ARG A 319 -32.16 13.95 8.33
C ARG A 319 -31.24 15.05 7.82
N THR A 320 -30.13 15.30 8.52
CA THR A 320 -29.21 16.41 8.21
C THR A 320 -27.96 15.97 7.46
N GLU A 321 -27.61 14.69 7.51
CA GLU A 321 -26.43 14.16 6.84
C GLU A 321 -26.58 14.16 5.31
N THR A 322 -25.62 14.79 4.64
CA THR A 322 -25.57 14.92 3.19
C THR A 322 -24.75 13.81 2.54
N HIS A 323 -23.82 13.19 3.27
CA HIS A 323 -22.97 12.15 2.72
C HIS A 323 -23.71 10.79 2.63
N PRO A 324 -23.85 10.20 1.42
CA PRO A 324 -24.72 9.04 1.21
C PRO A 324 -24.29 7.80 2.00
N LEU A 325 -22.98 7.57 2.17
CA LEU A 325 -22.47 6.42 2.93
C LEU A 325 -22.65 6.56 4.45
N VAL A 326 -22.68 7.80 4.96
CA VAL A 326 -22.93 8.06 6.39
C VAL A 326 -24.42 7.94 6.66
N ARG A 327 -25.26 8.53 5.81
CA ARG A 327 -26.72 8.38 5.86
C ARG A 327 -27.14 6.91 5.81
N TYR A 328 -26.47 6.13 4.97
CA TYR A 328 -26.65 4.69 4.95
C TYR A 328 -26.29 4.01 6.29
N ALA A 329 -25.11 4.30 6.85
CA ALA A 329 -24.70 3.75 8.15
C ALA A 329 -25.68 4.11 9.28
N LEU A 330 -26.24 5.31 9.23
CA LEU A 330 -27.29 5.78 10.14
C LEU A 330 -28.59 4.98 9.96
N MET A 331 -29.07 4.81 8.73
CA MET A 331 -30.23 3.99 8.42
C MET A 331 -30.05 2.54 8.90
N GLU A 332 -28.90 1.92 8.62
CA GLU A 332 -28.59 0.55 9.06
C GLU A 332 -28.68 0.44 10.59
N SER A 333 -28.04 1.37 11.29
CA SER A 333 -28.03 1.42 12.76
C SER A 333 -29.41 1.66 13.33
N LEU A 334 -30.19 2.57 12.74
CA LEU A 334 -31.58 2.83 13.10
C LEU A 334 -32.48 1.61 12.89
N SER A 335 -32.29 0.81 11.84
CA SER A 335 -33.06 -0.43 11.64
C SER A 335 -32.74 -1.53 12.67
N ARG A 336 -31.55 -1.49 13.27
CA ARG A 336 -31.18 -2.39 14.37
C ARG A 336 -31.85 -1.94 15.67
N LEU A 337 -31.84 -0.64 15.92
CA LEU A 337 -32.31 -0.02 17.15
C LEU A 337 -33.85 0.13 17.19
N ASP A 338 -34.48 0.51 16.09
CA ASP A 338 -35.91 0.73 15.95
C ASP A 338 -36.53 -0.32 15.04
N LYS A 339 -37.23 -1.29 15.64
CA LYS A 339 -37.88 -2.40 14.92
C LYS A 339 -39.10 -1.98 14.10
N THR A 340 -39.61 -0.76 14.29
CA THR A 340 -40.70 -0.24 13.47
C THR A 340 -40.21 0.23 12.09
N ARG A 341 -38.92 0.54 11.98
CA ARG A 341 -38.28 0.87 10.69
C ARG A 341 -38.08 -0.40 9.87
N PRO A 342 -38.26 -0.32 8.54
CA PRO A 342 -38.00 -1.47 7.68
C PRO A 342 -36.54 -1.91 7.85
N PRO A 343 -36.27 -3.23 7.82
CA PRO A 343 -34.90 -3.71 7.86
C PRO A 343 -34.13 -3.10 6.69
N VAL A 344 -33.06 -2.39 7.02
CA VAL A 344 -32.19 -1.82 6.01
C VAL A 344 -31.35 -2.97 5.49
N ILE A 345 -31.73 -3.47 4.31
CA ILE A 345 -30.94 -4.45 3.57
C ILE A 345 -29.59 -3.79 3.34
N ARG A 346 -28.52 -4.42 3.82
CA ARG A 346 -27.15 -3.96 3.62
C ARG A 346 -26.94 -3.71 2.11
N PRO A 347 -26.87 -2.46 1.58
CA PRO A 347 -26.13 -2.19 0.39
C PRO A 347 -24.78 -2.85 0.63
N PRO A 348 -24.35 -3.67 -0.31
CA PRO A 348 -22.99 -4.10 -0.27
C PRO A 348 -22.14 -2.82 -0.13
N SER A 349 -21.17 -2.78 0.78
CA SER A 349 -20.14 -1.74 0.73
C SER A 349 -19.66 -1.58 -0.73
N LYS A 350 -19.09 -0.43 -1.09
CA LYS A 350 -18.48 -0.23 -2.42
C LYS A 350 -17.58 -1.41 -2.83
N TRP A 351 -17.05 -2.15 -1.84
CA TRP A 351 -16.31 -3.40 -1.95
C TRP A 351 -17.15 -4.69 -2.01
N GLU A 352 -18.27 -4.78 -1.29
CA GLU A 352 -19.20 -5.91 -1.39
C GLU A 352 -20.04 -5.87 -2.69
N ILE A 353 -20.13 -4.74 -3.41
CA ILE A 353 -20.78 -4.67 -4.75
C ILE A 353 -19.92 -5.47 -5.75
N ALA A 354 -18.61 -5.45 -5.55
CA ALA A 354 -17.65 -6.25 -6.30
C ALA A 354 -17.58 -7.72 -5.86
N SER A 355 -17.91 -8.04 -4.59
CA SER A 355 -17.80 -9.40 -4.05
C SER A 355 -19.12 -10.19 -3.96
N LYS A 356 -20.28 -9.53 -4.00
CA LYS A 356 -21.62 -10.15 -4.03
C LYS A 356 -22.33 -9.91 -5.37
N LYS A 357 -21.61 -10.20 -6.45
CA LYS A 357 -22.01 -10.05 -7.87
C LYS A 357 -23.37 -10.63 -8.26
N HIS A 358 -23.94 -11.57 -7.51
CA HIS A 358 -25.23 -12.15 -7.86
C HIS A 358 -26.46 -11.41 -7.31
N ALA A 359 -26.37 -10.58 -6.27
CA ALA A 359 -27.59 -10.09 -5.58
C ALA A 359 -28.13 -8.74 -6.08
N VAL A 360 -27.25 -7.82 -6.48
CA VAL A 360 -27.65 -6.47 -6.95
C VAL A 360 -28.00 -6.48 -8.44
N ALA A 361 -27.25 -7.22 -9.25
CA ALA A 361 -27.50 -7.36 -10.67
C ALA A 361 -28.73 -8.23 -10.99
N SER A 362 -29.12 -9.16 -10.11
CA SER A 362 -30.25 -10.07 -10.38
C SER A 362 -31.59 -9.62 -9.80
N ARG A 363 -31.63 -8.70 -8.83
CA ARG A 363 -32.88 -8.33 -8.15
C ARG A 363 -32.97 -6.85 -7.77
N LYS A 364 -33.49 -6.09 -8.74
CA LYS A 364 -34.26 -4.83 -8.63
C LYS A 364 -33.48 -3.53 -8.35
N TRP A 365 -33.15 -2.88 -9.48
CA TRP A 365 -33.29 -1.46 -9.84
C TRP A 365 -32.47 -0.44 -9.03
N THR A 366 -31.41 0.10 -9.62
CA THR A 366 -30.58 1.18 -9.05
C THR A 366 -31.42 2.38 -8.60
N THR A 367 -32.51 2.70 -9.31
CA THR A 367 -33.46 3.77 -8.90
C THR A 367 -34.13 3.52 -7.56
N ARG A 368 -34.34 2.25 -7.19
CA ARG A 368 -34.88 1.86 -5.89
C ARG A 368 -33.91 2.16 -4.75
N TRP A 369 -32.61 2.12 -5.02
CA TRP A 369 -31.55 2.24 -4.02
C TRP A 369 -30.97 3.64 -3.95
N PHE A 370 -30.86 4.32 -5.09
CA PHE A 370 -30.18 5.61 -5.23
C PHE A 370 -31.12 6.75 -5.66
N GLY A 371 -32.42 6.46 -5.82
CA GLY A 371 -33.44 7.44 -6.18
C GLY A 371 -33.66 7.55 -7.70
N ALA A 372 -34.69 8.28 -8.10
CA ALA A 372 -35.12 8.39 -9.50
C ALA A 372 -34.32 9.46 -10.28
N SER A 373 -32.99 9.46 -10.19
CA SER A 373 -32.19 10.28 -11.09
C SER A 373 -32.40 9.81 -12.54
N GLY A 374 -32.28 10.74 -13.50
CA GLY A 374 -32.41 10.39 -14.93
C GLY A 374 -31.40 9.31 -15.36
N GLU A 375 -30.19 9.34 -14.81
CA GLU A 375 -29.13 8.38 -15.10
C GLU A 375 -29.41 6.99 -14.54
N TYR A 376 -29.90 6.87 -13.30
CA TYR A 376 -30.26 5.57 -12.73
C TYR A 376 -31.45 4.95 -13.45
N LYS A 377 -32.43 5.76 -13.85
CA LYS A 377 -33.57 5.27 -14.64
C LYS A 377 -33.11 4.75 -16.01
N ALA A 378 -32.24 5.48 -16.67
CA ALA A 378 -31.67 5.06 -17.95
C ALA A 378 -30.86 3.77 -17.83
N PHE A 379 -30.08 3.62 -16.74
CA PHE A 379 -29.33 2.39 -16.48
C PHE A 379 -30.25 1.20 -16.24
N ASP A 380 -31.27 1.41 -15.42
CA ASP A 380 -32.32 0.44 -15.13
C ASP A 380 -33.05 -0.03 -16.40
N ASP A 381 -33.42 0.90 -17.29
CA ASP A 381 -34.02 0.59 -18.59
C ASP A 381 -33.06 -0.20 -19.49
N TYR A 382 -31.76 0.15 -19.49
CA TYR A 382 -30.71 -0.57 -20.20
C TYR A 382 -30.54 -2.01 -19.71
N VAL A 383 -30.48 -2.23 -18.39
CA VAL A 383 -30.36 -3.57 -17.79
C VAL A 383 -31.52 -4.46 -18.25
N ARG A 384 -32.75 -3.94 -18.24
CA ARG A 384 -33.94 -4.69 -18.69
C ARG A 384 -33.87 -5.08 -20.18
N ASP A 385 -33.44 -4.16 -21.05
CA ASP A 385 -33.23 -4.47 -22.47
C ASP A 385 -32.14 -5.54 -22.65
N MET A 386 -31.04 -5.44 -21.91
CA MET A 386 -29.94 -6.40 -22.03
C MET A 386 -30.32 -7.78 -21.51
N GLU A 387 -31.04 -7.89 -20.39
CA GLU A 387 -31.57 -9.17 -19.89
C GLU A 387 -32.48 -9.86 -20.91
N ALA A 388 -33.35 -9.10 -21.58
CA ALA A 388 -34.20 -9.63 -22.65
C ALA A 388 -33.37 -10.15 -23.83
N ARG A 389 -32.29 -9.46 -24.22
CA ARG A 389 -31.37 -9.92 -25.27
C ARG A 389 -30.55 -11.15 -24.85
N MET A 390 -30.11 -11.20 -23.60
CA MET A 390 -29.36 -12.35 -23.06
C MET A 390 -30.17 -13.64 -23.04
N THR A 391 -31.50 -13.58 -23.10
CA THR A 391 -32.35 -14.77 -23.22
C THR A 391 -32.63 -15.17 -24.67
N THR A 392 -32.56 -14.24 -25.63
CA THR A 392 -33.11 -14.43 -26.97
C THR A 392 -32.09 -14.34 -28.12
N ALA A 393 -31.03 -13.54 -27.98
CA ALA A 393 -30.06 -13.29 -29.03
C ALA A 393 -29.05 -14.45 -29.17
N ASP A 394 -28.50 -14.66 -30.36
CA ASP A 394 -27.29 -15.49 -30.56
C ASP A 394 -26.07 -14.85 -29.85
N MET A 395 -25.09 -15.66 -29.47
CA MET A 395 -23.82 -15.24 -28.87
C MET A 395 -23.09 -14.18 -29.70
N GLU A 396 -23.02 -14.33 -31.01
CA GLU A 396 -22.31 -13.36 -31.86
C GLU A 396 -22.95 -11.97 -31.81
N VAL A 397 -24.29 -11.93 -31.85
CA VAL A 397 -25.08 -10.70 -31.76
C VAL A 397 -24.95 -10.07 -30.38
N LEU A 398 -25.01 -10.89 -29.33
CA LEU A 398 -24.87 -10.44 -27.95
C LEU A 398 -23.48 -9.82 -27.70
N LEU A 399 -22.41 -10.50 -28.10
CA LEU A 399 -21.05 -9.97 -27.94
C LEU A 399 -20.86 -8.67 -28.73
N SER A 400 -21.35 -8.62 -29.97
CA SER A 400 -21.27 -7.39 -30.77
C SER A 400 -21.99 -6.22 -30.11
N LYS A 401 -23.16 -6.46 -29.51
CA LYS A 401 -23.92 -5.43 -28.78
C LYS A 401 -23.19 -4.97 -27.52
N LEU A 402 -22.73 -5.88 -26.67
CA LEU A 402 -21.98 -5.56 -25.45
C LEU A 402 -20.73 -4.72 -25.76
N MET A 403 -19.98 -5.11 -26.81
CA MET A 403 -18.78 -4.39 -27.22
C MET A 403 -19.10 -2.98 -27.76
N SER A 404 -20.17 -2.87 -28.55
CA SER A 404 -20.65 -1.59 -29.06
C SER A 404 -21.11 -0.66 -27.94
N ASP A 405 -21.89 -1.18 -26.98
CA ASP A 405 -22.42 -0.39 -25.87
C ASP A 405 -21.31 0.13 -24.96
N TYR A 406 -20.30 -0.70 -24.70
CA TYR A 406 -19.13 -0.28 -23.94
C TYR A 406 -18.44 0.92 -24.59
N ALA A 407 -18.30 0.90 -25.93
CA ALA A 407 -17.66 1.99 -26.67
C ALA A 407 -18.49 3.29 -26.63
N VAL A 408 -19.82 3.16 -26.73
CA VAL A 408 -20.75 4.30 -26.60
C VAL A 408 -20.67 4.91 -25.20
N HIS A 409 -20.59 4.07 -24.16
CA HIS A 409 -20.56 4.48 -22.75
C HIS A 409 -19.15 4.76 -22.22
N SER A 410 -18.30 5.45 -22.99
CA SER A 410 -16.90 5.74 -22.62
C SER A 410 -16.71 6.94 -21.68
N GLY A 411 -17.78 7.66 -21.35
CA GLY A 411 -17.75 8.82 -20.46
C GLY A 411 -17.63 8.49 -18.97
N MET A 412 -17.65 9.52 -18.12
CA MET A 412 -17.52 9.42 -16.66
C MET A 412 -18.85 9.68 -15.91
N SER A 413 -19.98 9.72 -16.62
CA SER A 413 -21.30 9.81 -15.98
C SER A 413 -21.58 8.57 -15.13
N GLU A 414 -22.52 8.65 -14.18
CA GLU A 414 -22.86 7.47 -13.37
C GLU A 414 -23.47 6.38 -14.26
N LEU A 415 -24.29 6.77 -15.24
CA LEU A 415 -24.81 5.88 -16.27
C LEU A 415 -23.69 5.14 -17.01
N ASP A 416 -22.69 5.87 -17.54
CA ASP A 416 -21.60 5.26 -18.32
C ASP A 416 -20.78 4.26 -17.49
N LEU A 417 -20.46 4.63 -16.25
CA LEU A 417 -19.73 3.77 -15.33
C LEU A 417 -20.53 2.51 -14.99
N LEU A 418 -21.83 2.65 -14.71
CA LEU A 418 -22.72 1.53 -14.40
C LEU A 418 -22.89 0.59 -15.60
N VAL A 419 -23.06 1.13 -16.81
CA VAL A 419 -23.18 0.33 -18.04
C VAL A 419 -21.90 -0.44 -18.31
N ARG A 420 -20.73 0.22 -18.31
CA ARG A 420 -19.44 -0.45 -18.52
C ARG A 420 -19.19 -1.53 -17.48
N TYR A 421 -19.50 -1.26 -16.21
CA TYR A 421 -19.39 -2.24 -15.15
C TYR A 421 -20.32 -3.45 -15.38
N PHE A 422 -21.59 -3.20 -15.73
CA PHE A 422 -22.57 -4.24 -16.00
C PHE A 422 -22.15 -5.13 -17.17
N ILE A 423 -21.62 -4.55 -18.25
CA ILE A 423 -21.12 -5.31 -19.41
C ILE A 423 -20.03 -6.30 -19.00
N LEU A 424 -19.04 -5.86 -18.22
CA LEU A 424 -17.95 -6.73 -17.74
C LEU A 424 -18.44 -7.85 -16.82
N ASP A 425 -19.49 -7.56 -16.05
CA ASP A 425 -20.15 -8.56 -15.22
C ASP A 425 -20.88 -9.60 -16.08
N GLN A 426 -21.64 -9.17 -17.09
CA GLN A 426 -22.33 -10.08 -18.00
C GLN A 426 -21.34 -10.98 -18.76
N LEU A 427 -20.22 -10.44 -19.22
CA LEU A 427 -19.15 -11.26 -19.80
C LEU A 427 -18.66 -12.34 -18.84
N SER A 428 -18.58 -12.05 -17.55
CA SER A 428 -18.15 -13.02 -16.55
C SER A 428 -19.24 -14.08 -16.26
N ALA A 429 -20.50 -13.82 -16.64
CA ALA A 429 -21.64 -14.72 -16.45
C ALA A 429 -21.95 -15.61 -17.67
N ILE A 430 -21.48 -15.24 -18.86
CA ILE A 430 -21.74 -15.95 -20.12
C ILE A 430 -21.43 -17.46 -20.05
N PRO A 431 -20.27 -17.93 -19.52
CA PRO A 431 -19.95 -19.36 -19.51
C PRO A 431 -20.89 -20.21 -18.64
N TYR A 432 -21.59 -19.59 -17.69
CA TYR A 432 -22.54 -20.27 -16.82
C TYR A 432 -23.95 -20.37 -17.43
N SER A 433 -24.22 -19.61 -18.48
CA SER A 433 -25.54 -19.51 -19.08
C SER A 433 -25.62 -20.11 -20.48
N ARG A 434 -24.49 -20.22 -21.19
CA ARG A 434 -24.44 -20.60 -22.60
C ARG A 434 -23.15 -21.34 -22.97
N THR A 435 -23.21 -22.16 -24.01
CA THR A 435 -22.04 -22.78 -24.61
C THR A 435 -21.20 -21.72 -25.34
N VAL A 436 -19.92 -21.62 -25.01
CA VAL A 436 -18.99 -20.64 -25.60
C VAL A 436 -18.04 -21.34 -26.55
N THR A 437 -17.95 -20.89 -27.79
CA THR A 437 -16.98 -21.44 -28.76
C THR A 437 -15.57 -20.91 -28.50
N GLU A 438 -14.55 -21.58 -29.06
CA GLU A 438 -13.18 -21.07 -29.04
C GLU A 438 -13.06 -19.70 -29.74
N SER A 439 -13.78 -19.52 -30.85
CA SER A 439 -13.83 -18.23 -31.58
C SER A 439 -14.35 -17.11 -30.68
N ASP A 440 -15.45 -17.35 -29.96
CA ASP A 440 -16.05 -16.37 -29.04
C ASP A 440 -15.10 -16.03 -27.88
N ARG A 441 -14.49 -17.06 -27.27
CA ARG A 441 -13.50 -16.88 -26.20
C ARG A 441 -12.34 -16.02 -26.67
N CYS A 442 -11.75 -16.33 -27.82
CA CYS A 442 -10.65 -15.57 -28.38
C CYS A 442 -11.04 -14.12 -28.71
N ARG A 443 -12.27 -13.90 -29.20
CA ARG A 443 -12.81 -12.58 -29.47
C ARG A 443 -12.94 -11.74 -28.18
N ILE A 444 -13.44 -12.35 -27.10
CA ILE A 444 -13.57 -11.70 -25.79
C ILE A 444 -12.19 -11.33 -25.23
N GLN A 445 -11.25 -12.27 -25.20
CA GLN A 445 -9.89 -12.02 -24.67
C GLN A 445 -9.18 -10.88 -25.42
N LYS A 446 -9.22 -10.89 -26.76
CA LYS A 446 -8.60 -9.84 -27.59
C LYS A 446 -9.23 -8.48 -27.35
N TRP A 447 -10.55 -8.43 -27.18
CA TRP A 447 -11.26 -7.19 -26.91
C TRP A 447 -10.96 -6.65 -25.51
N LEU A 448 -10.96 -7.50 -24.47
CA LEU A 448 -10.59 -7.09 -23.11
C LEU A 448 -9.14 -6.56 -23.06
N LEU A 449 -8.22 -7.21 -23.77
CA LEU A 449 -6.84 -6.73 -23.88
C LEU A 449 -6.75 -5.38 -24.60
N SER A 450 -7.57 -5.14 -25.64
CA SER A 450 -7.59 -3.83 -26.32
C SER A 450 -8.13 -2.74 -25.42
N LEU A 451 -9.16 -3.02 -24.61
CA LEU A 451 -9.66 -2.07 -23.60
C LEU A 451 -8.61 -1.71 -22.56
N LEU A 452 -7.80 -2.68 -22.11
CA LEU A 452 -6.67 -2.42 -21.21
C LEU A 452 -5.57 -1.59 -21.87
N ARG A 453 -5.35 -1.76 -23.17
CA ARG A 453 -4.39 -0.94 -23.95
C ARG A 453 -4.89 0.50 -24.09
N HIS A 454 -6.20 0.70 -24.22
CA HIS A 454 -6.79 2.02 -24.20
C HIS A 454 -6.82 2.56 -22.75
N HIS A 455 -6.70 3.88 -22.59
CA HIS A 455 -6.71 4.48 -21.26
C HIS A 455 -8.13 4.54 -20.72
N GLU A 456 -8.55 3.47 -20.04
CA GLU A 456 -9.78 3.47 -19.24
C GLU A 456 -9.61 4.42 -18.05
N PRO A 457 -10.29 5.58 -18.00
CA PRO A 457 -10.06 6.61 -16.99
C PRO A 457 -10.45 6.20 -15.57
N ASP A 458 -11.43 5.30 -15.41
CA ASP A 458 -11.90 4.90 -14.08
C ASP A 458 -11.17 3.65 -13.58
N TRP A 459 -10.45 3.79 -12.47
CA TRP A 459 -9.66 2.71 -11.89
C TRP A 459 -10.49 1.48 -11.48
N ARG A 460 -11.78 1.66 -11.16
CA ARG A 460 -12.66 0.53 -10.76
C ARG A 460 -13.03 -0.30 -11.98
N ILE A 461 -13.24 0.36 -13.11
CA ILE A 461 -13.47 -0.31 -14.39
C ILE A 461 -12.18 -0.99 -14.87
N ARG A 462 -11.01 -0.35 -14.72
CA ARG A 462 -9.71 -1.00 -14.98
C ARG A 462 -9.52 -2.28 -14.18
N LEU A 463 -9.82 -2.25 -12.89
CA LEU A 463 -9.74 -3.43 -12.03
C LEU A 463 -10.72 -4.52 -12.49
N HIS A 464 -11.96 -4.16 -12.81
CA HIS A 464 -12.95 -5.13 -13.27
C HIS A 464 -12.54 -5.75 -14.61
N LEU A 465 -12.06 -4.93 -15.57
CA LEU A 465 -11.51 -5.41 -16.84
C LEU A 465 -10.43 -6.48 -16.63
N LEU A 466 -9.50 -6.22 -15.71
CA LEU A 466 -8.42 -7.15 -15.39
C LEU A 466 -8.93 -8.46 -14.78
N LEU A 467 -9.89 -8.39 -13.86
CA LEU A 467 -10.53 -9.58 -13.26
C LEU A 467 -11.32 -10.39 -14.30
N THR A 468 -12.03 -9.71 -15.21
CA THR A 468 -12.75 -10.35 -16.30
C THR A 468 -11.77 -11.02 -17.26
N LEU A 469 -10.63 -10.39 -17.57
CA LEU A 469 -9.59 -11.00 -18.40
C LEU A 469 -8.99 -12.25 -17.74
N ASP A 470 -8.68 -12.21 -16.44
CA ASP A 470 -8.20 -13.40 -15.70
C ASP A 470 -9.23 -14.54 -15.73
N TYR A 471 -10.50 -14.21 -15.52
CA TYR A 471 -11.60 -15.17 -15.59
C TYR A 471 -11.63 -15.90 -16.95
N TRP A 472 -11.49 -15.15 -18.04
CA TRP A 472 -11.48 -15.68 -19.40
C TRP A 472 -10.18 -16.34 -19.84
N LYS A 473 -9.13 -16.30 -19.00
CA LYS A 473 -7.79 -16.80 -19.32
C LYS A 473 -7.20 -16.09 -20.55
N PHE A 474 -6.09 -16.62 -21.07
CA PHE A 474 -5.23 -15.93 -22.04
C PHE A 474 -4.69 -16.87 -23.11
N ASP A 475 -5.32 -18.03 -23.28
CA ASP A 475 -4.94 -19.06 -24.26
C ASP A 475 -5.02 -18.58 -25.71
N CYS A 476 -5.81 -17.53 -26.00
CA CYS A 476 -5.88 -16.92 -27.32
C CYS A 476 -5.00 -15.67 -27.51
N LEU A 477 -4.26 -15.27 -26.48
CA LEU A 477 -3.43 -14.05 -26.48
C LEU A 477 -1.95 -14.39 -26.65
N ALA A 478 -1.25 -13.59 -27.44
CA ALA A 478 0.21 -13.71 -27.53
C ALA A 478 0.84 -13.24 -26.20
N MET A 479 1.51 -14.15 -25.50
CA MET A 479 2.14 -13.84 -24.20
C MET A 479 3.02 -12.59 -24.20
N PRO A 480 3.86 -12.33 -25.22
CA PRO A 480 4.64 -11.08 -25.28
C PRO A 480 3.77 -9.81 -25.36
N GLU A 481 2.66 -9.87 -26.09
CA GLU A 481 1.73 -8.76 -26.24
C GLU A 481 0.99 -8.47 -24.93
N LEU A 482 0.54 -9.53 -24.24
CA LEU A 482 -0.10 -9.43 -22.94
C LEU A 482 0.86 -8.82 -21.89
N ILE A 483 2.08 -9.35 -21.80
CA ILE A 483 3.10 -8.83 -20.87
C ILE A 483 3.42 -7.36 -21.16
N TYR A 484 3.55 -6.99 -22.44
CA TYR A 484 3.81 -5.61 -22.84
C TYR A 484 2.69 -4.66 -22.40
N VAL A 485 1.42 -5.00 -22.65
CA VAL A 485 0.27 -4.17 -22.25
C VAL A 485 0.21 -4.05 -20.72
N LEU A 486 0.42 -5.15 -20.00
CA LEU A 486 0.44 -5.15 -18.53
C LEU A 486 1.57 -4.27 -17.98
N ASP A 487 2.79 -4.37 -18.53
CA ASP A 487 3.93 -3.55 -18.12
C ASP A 487 3.71 -2.06 -18.38
N GLU A 488 3.15 -1.72 -19.54
CA GLU A 488 2.79 -0.36 -19.88
C GLU A 488 1.76 0.19 -18.88
N ARG A 489 0.70 -0.58 -18.60
CA ARG A 489 -0.35 -0.16 -17.66
C ARG A 489 0.14 -0.06 -16.23
N MET A 490 0.96 -1.00 -15.76
CA MET A 490 1.58 -0.95 -14.44
C MET A 490 2.38 0.34 -14.21
N ARG A 491 3.11 0.80 -15.24
CA ARG A 491 3.90 2.04 -15.17
C ARG A 491 3.01 3.28 -15.10
N SER A 492 1.88 3.28 -15.80
CA SER A 492 0.95 4.41 -15.85
C SER A 492 -0.14 4.40 -14.76
N GLU A 493 -0.36 3.26 -14.08
CA GLU A 493 -1.45 3.08 -13.12
C GLU A 493 -1.19 3.82 -11.82
N ASP A 494 -1.95 4.87 -11.55
CA ASP A 494 -1.84 5.72 -10.37
C ASP A 494 -2.48 5.12 -9.12
N VAL A 495 -3.42 4.19 -9.28
CA VAL A 495 -4.12 3.54 -8.17
C VAL A 495 -3.37 2.31 -7.70
N ARG A 496 -2.71 2.45 -6.53
CA ARG A 496 -1.86 1.42 -5.91
C ARG A 496 -2.53 0.04 -5.81
N TYR A 497 -3.84 0.01 -5.55
CA TYR A 497 -4.60 -1.24 -5.46
C TYR A 497 -4.66 -1.96 -6.81
N VAL A 498 -4.99 -1.24 -7.88
CA VAL A 498 -5.08 -1.82 -9.24
C VAL A 498 -3.69 -2.24 -9.72
N ARG A 499 -2.66 -1.44 -9.40
CA ARG A 499 -1.26 -1.77 -9.70
C ARG A 499 -0.83 -3.10 -9.05
N ALA A 500 -1.19 -3.34 -7.79
CA ALA A 500 -0.89 -4.60 -7.10
C ALA A 500 -1.58 -5.82 -7.76
N TYR A 501 -2.77 -5.62 -8.32
CA TYR A 501 -3.44 -6.67 -9.11
C TYR A 501 -2.73 -6.92 -10.44
N PHE A 502 -2.32 -5.87 -11.16
CA PHE A 502 -1.51 -6.04 -12.37
C PHE A 502 -0.19 -6.78 -12.09
N GLU A 503 0.47 -6.47 -10.98
CA GLU A 503 1.70 -7.14 -10.53
C GLU A 503 1.46 -8.63 -10.24
N THR A 504 0.42 -8.94 -9.46
CA THR A 504 0.03 -10.33 -9.15
C THR A 504 -0.28 -11.11 -10.42
N PHE A 505 -1.08 -10.51 -11.30
CA PHE A 505 -1.50 -11.12 -12.56
C PHE A 505 -0.31 -11.39 -13.49
N ARG A 506 0.65 -10.46 -13.57
CA ARG A 506 1.89 -10.64 -14.33
C ARG A 506 2.78 -11.75 -13.75
N MET A 507 2.87 -11.85 -12.42
CA MET A 507 3.67 -12.90 -11.77
C MET A 507 3.11 -14.29 -12.08
N GLU A 508 1.79 -14.46 -12.04
CA GLU A 508 1.14 -15.72 -12.44
C GLU A 508 1.42 -16.07 -13.90
N LEU A 509 1.39 -15.09 -14.79
CA LEU A 509 1.72 -15.26 -16.21
C LEU A 509 3.18 -15.61 -16.46
N SER A 510 4.10 -15.08 -15.66
CA SER A 510 5.55 -15.34 -15.80
C SER A 510 5.97 -16.70 -15.20
N SER A 511 5.09 -17.31 -14.40
CA SER A 511 5.31 -18.62 -13.76
C SER A 511 4.82 -19.80 -14.60
N LYS A 512 4.07 -19.53 -15.67
CA LYS A 512 3.57 -20.47 -16.68
C LYS A 512 4.36 -20.31 -17.96
#